data_AF-K1QYK1-F1
#
_entry.id   AF-K1QYK1-F1
#
_cell.length_a   1.000
_cell.length_b   1.000
_cell.length_c   1.000
_cell.angle_alpha   90.00
_cell.angle_beta   90.00
_cell.angle_gamma   90.00
#
_symmetry.space_group_name_H-M   'P 1'
#
loop_
_entity.id
_entity.type
_entity.pdbx_description
1 polymer ?
#
loop_
_entity_poly.entity_id
_entity_poly.type
_entity_poly.pdbx_seq_one_letter_code
_entity_poly.pdbx_strand_id
1 'polypeptide(L)'
;MMIVAEPEAAFLFSMYQAAHTEDHGSDIRSGIFETGDKYMVVISEENTTEVTVYEVQHNGILMELYKAKGGDWGGNQVNASYYRLITDIVGIDVMEAFRLEYEDDFHELFRTFEKKKMVKTSKKDNARIGLFLPFSLLQTFSKTKFLRSYTNELMNTVVNSIPKYKDRVSFSQGKLRLDAHTFEGLFNESCNSIIYHLKELLKFPNLRDVSSIIVVGQFADSPVFQVALENAFPTKNVIVPQEAKLAILKGAVQSSSYFTNRVAMVKGCAVSLNEVSRSRVKVISDHVNKSLSRAYILSS
;
A
#
# COMPACT_ATOMS: atom_id res chain seq x y z
N MET A 1 -21.83 -20.94 -8.53
CA MET A 1 -21.06 -19.71 -8.22
C MET A 1 -20.83 -19.68 -6.72
N MET A 2 -19.57 -19.59 -6.28
CA MET A 2 -19.24 -19.36 -4.88
C MET A 2 -18.79 -17.90 -4.76
N ILE A 3 -19.39 -17.17 -3.84
CA ILE A 3 -18.99 -15.80 -3.50
C ILE A 3 -18.26 -15.91 -2.16
N VAL A 4 -16.99 -15.53 -2.15
CA VAL A 4 -16.17 -15.47 -0.93
C VAL A 4 -15.95 -13.99 -0.63
N ALA A 5 -16.08 -13.60 0.64
CA ALA A 5 -15.78 -12.23 1.02
C ALA A 5 -14.28 -11.94 0.83
N GLU A 6 -13.92 -10.73 0.41
CA GLU A 6 -12.52 -10.32 0.27
C GLU A 6 -11.66 -10.60 1.51
N PRO A 7 -12.07 -10.20 2.72
CA PRO A 7 -11.28 -10.46 3.92
C PRO A 7 -11.15 -11.95 4.24
N GLU A 8 -12.17 -12.75 3.95
CA GLU A 8 -12.12 -14.21 4.09
C GLU A 8 -11.16 -14.84 3.07
N ALA A 9 -11.22 -14.43 1.80
CA ALA A 9 -10.30 -14.90 0.77
C ALA A 9 -8.84 -14.55 1.11
N ALA A 10 -8.59 -13.32 1.56
CA ALA A 10 -7.29 -12.86 2.01
C ALA A 10 -6.77 -13.67 3.21
N PHE A 11 -7.64 -13.92 4.19
CA PHE A 11 -7.32 -14.75 5.34
C PHE A 11 -6.85 -16.14 4.88
N LEU A 12 -7.68 -16.84 4.10
CA LEU A 12 -7.40 -18.20 3.65
C LEU A 12 -6.07 -18.31 2.89
N PHE A 13 -5.77 -17.34 2.03
CA PHE A 13 -4.51 -17.31 1.30
C PHE A 13 -3.30 -17.07 2.18
N SER A 14 -3.39 -16.11 3.10
CA SER A 14 -2.29 -15.77 4.02
C SER A 14 -1.95 -16.96 4.91
N MET A 15 -2.99 -17.65 5.36
CA MET A 15 -2.92 -18.86 6.15
C MET A 15 -2.34 -20.04 5.37
N TYR A 16 -2.75 -20.22 4.12
CA TYR A 16 -2.16 -21.22 3.24
C TYR A 16 -0.64 -20.99 3.07
N GLN A 17 -0.19 -19.74 2.88
CA GLN A 17 1.24 -19.44 2.76
C GLN A 17 2.02 -19.71 4.05
N ALA A 18 1.48 -19.32 5.20
CA ALA A 18 2.11 -19.60 6.49
C ALA A 18 2.34 -21.11 6.68
N ALA A 19 1.35 -21.93 6.30
CA ALA A 19 1.43 -23.39 6.37
C ALA A 19 2.48 -24.03 5.44
N HIS A 20 2.80 -23.40 4.32
CA HIS A 20 3.72 -23.94 3.30
C HIS A 20 5.12 -23.32 3.35
N THR A 21 5.35 -22.36 4.24
CA THR A 21 6.69 -21.81 4.52
C THR A 21 7.37 -22.52 5.69
N GLU A 22 6.60 -23.23 6.54
CA GLU A 22 7.10 -24.17 7.53
C GLU A 22 7.23 -25.56 6.88
N ASP A 23 8.46 -26.10 6.81
CA ASP A 23 8.82 -27.33 6.10
C ASP A 23 8.34 -28.60 6.83
N HIS A 24 7.04 -28.71 7.06
CA HIS A 24 6.40 -29.88 7.66
C HIS A 24 5.29 -30.41 6.76
N GLY A 25 5.66 -31.35 5.90
CA GLY A 25 4.73 -32.23 5.24
C GLY A 25 4.03 -33.14 6.25
N SER A 26 2.85 -32.73 6.73
CA SER A 26 1.72 -33.59 7.12
C SER A 26 0.60 -32.74 7.74
N ASP A 27 -0.63 -33.01 7.30
CA ASP A 27 -1.91 -32.53 7.85
C ASP A 27 -2.08 -31.00 8.07
N ILE A 28 -2.30 -30.32 6.95
CA ILE A 28 -2.46 -28.87 6.68
C ILE A 28 -3.45 -28.11 7.61
N ARG A 29 -4.19 -28.79 8.47
CA ARG A 29 -5.21 -28.20 9.36
C ARG A 29 -4.89 -28.24 10.85
N SER A 30 -3.91 -29.04 11.28
CA SER A 30 -3.84 -29.47 12.69
C SER A 30 -3.00 -28.58 13.63
N GLY A 31 -2.32 -27.54 13.13
CA GLY A 31 -1.40 -26.74 13.97
C GLY A 31 -1.41 -25.22 13.78
N ILE A 32 -2.26 -24.65 12.91
CA ILE A 32 -2.24 -23.20 12.60
C ILE A 32 -3.51 -22.48 13.07
N PHE A 33 -4.57 -23.22 13.39
CA PHE A 33 -5.88 -22.68 13.77
C PHE A 33 -6.38 -23.36 15.03
N GLU A 34 -6.20 -22.71 16.18
CA GLU A 34 -6.88 -23.16 17.38
C GLU A 34 -8.27 -22.52 17.44
N THR A 35 -9.23 -23.32 17.86
CA THR A 35 -10.59 -22.80 18.08
C THR A 35 -10.54 -21.69 19.11
N GLY A 36 -11.18 -20.57 18.81
CA GLY A 36 -11.16 -19.36 19.63
C GLY A 36 -10.07 -18.36 19.22
N ASP A 37 -9.14 -18.71 18.34
CA ASP A 37 -8.17 -17.75 17.81
C ASP A 37 -8.86 -16.63 17.05
N LYS A 38 -8.38 -15.39 17.29
CA LYS A 38 -8.91 -14.19 16.65
C LYS A 38 -7.87 -13.50 15.78
N TYR A 39 -8.28 -13.18 14.57
CA TYR A 39 -7.44 -12.58 13.54
C TYR A 39 -8.08 -11.31 13.01
N MET A 40 -7.28 -10.25 12.92
CA MET A 40 -7.68 -9.01 12.27
C MET A 40 -7.15 -8.99 10.85
N VAL A 41 -8.04 -8.95 9.86
CA VAL A 41 -7.69 -8.80 8.44
C VAL A 41 -7.83 -7.34 8.05
N VAL A 42 -6.71 -6.75 7.63
CA VAL A 42 -6.58 -5.36 7.18
C VAL A 42 -6.34 -5.37 5.68
N ILE A 43 -7.34 -4.94 4.91
CA ILE A 43 -7.22 -4.76 3.46
C ILE A 43 -6.85 -3.31 3.22
N SER A 44 -5.57 -3.05 2.92
CA SER A 44 -5.04 -1.71 2.66
C SER A 44 -4.73 -1.55 1.17
N GLU A 45 -5.63 -0.89 0.46
CA GLU A 45 -5.47 -0.56 -0.95
C GLU A 45 -4.87 0.86 -1.13
N GLU A 46 -4.80 1.34 -2.37
CA GLU A 46 -4.33 2.72 -2.64
C GLU A 46 -5.28 3.77 -2.05
N ASN A 47 -6.59 3.56 -2.12
CA ASN A 47 -7.57 4.54 -1.62
C ASN A 47 -8.02 4.19 -0.22
N THR A 48 -8.53 2.98 -0.04
CA THR A 48 -9.29 2.59 1.14
C THR A 48 -8.53 1.60 1.99
N THR A 49 -8.67 1.72 3.30
CA THR A 49 -8.34 0.63 4.23
C THR A 49 -9.63 0.05 4.79
N GLU A 50 -9.79 -1.27 4.82
CA GLU A 50 -10.93 -1.94 5.45
C GLU A 50 -10.43 -2.94 6.49
N VAL A 51 -11.18 -3.10 7.59
CA VAL A 51 -10.81 -4.01 8.69
C VAL A 51 -11.95 -4.95 9.00
N THR A 52 -11.65 -6.24 9.04
CA THR A 52 -12.57 -7.30 9.47
C THR A 52 -11.88 -8.16 10.51
N VAL A 53 -12.56 -8.51 11.60
CA VAL A 53 -12.02 -9.42 12.63
C VAL A 53 -12.79 -10.72 12.61
N TYR A 54 -12.07 -11.83 12.54
CA TYR A 54 -12.61 -13.18 12.56
C TYR A 54 -12.22 -13.91 13.84
N GLU A 55 -13.11 -14.80 14.29
CA GLU A 55 -12.81 -15.84 15.27
C GLU A 55 -12.95 -17.22 14.61
N VAL A 56 -11.97 -18.09 14.83
CA VAL A 56 -12.01 -19.48 14.35
C VAL A 56 -12.94 -20.30 15.24
N GLN A 57 -14.00 -20.86 14.64
CA GLN A 57 -14.94 -21.72 15.34
C GLN A 57 -14.48 -23.19 15.38
N HIS A 58 -15.12 -24.00 16.24
CA HIS A 58 -14.81 -25.43 16.45
C HIS A 58 -14.79 -26.29 15.18
N ASN A 59 -15.51 -25.87 14.14
CA ASN A 59 -15.60 -26.54 12.84
C ASN A 59 -14.66 -25.94 11.78
N GLY A 60 -13.77 -25.03 12.17
CA GLY A 60 -12.88 -24.28 11.28
C GLY A 60 -13.55 -23.17 10.47
N ILE A 61 -14.82 -22.85 10.74
CA ILE A 61 -15.53 -21.72 10.10
C ILE A 61 -15.09 -20.42 10.75
N LEU A 62 -14.91 -19.37 9.94
CA LEU A 62 -14.62 -18.02 10.41
C LEU A 62 -15.92 -17.31 10.79
N MET A 63 -16.03 -16.90 12.04
CA MET A 63 -17.11 -16.03 12.51
C MET A 63 -16.65 -14.57 12.45
N GLU A 64 -17.33 -13.73 11.69
CA GLU A 64 -17.07 -12.29 11.66
C GLU A 64 -17.52 -11.66 12.99
N LEU A 65 -16.56 -11.21 13.79
CA LEU A 65 -16.81 -10.51 15.06
C LEU A 65 -17.01 -9.01 14.87
N TYR A 66 -16.37 -8.46 13.85
CA TYR A 66 -16.37 -7.03 13.59
C TYR A 66 -16.05 -6.76 12.12
N LYS A 67 -16.70 -5.73 11.57
CA LYS A 67 -16.42 -5.21 10.24
C LYS A 67 -16.57 -3.70 10.22
N ALA A 68 -15.51 -3.01 9.81
CA ALA A 68 -15.54 -1.59 9.53
C ALA A 68 -14.97 -1.31 8.14
N LYS A 69 -15.67 -0.44 7.41
CA LYS A 69 -15.02 0.32 6.35
C LYS A 69 -14.10 1.31 7.05
N GLY A 70 -12.80 1.18 6.85
CA GLY A 70 -11.84 2.18 7.34
C GLY A 70 -11.86 3.42 6.47
N GLY A 71 -10.88 4.31 6.69
CA GLY A 71 -10.80 5.59 6.00
C GLY A 71 -9.90 5.57 4.76
N ASP A 72 -9.81 6.74 4.13
CA ASP A 72 -9.01 7.00 2.94
C ASP A 72 -7.51 7.17 3.28
N TRP A 73 -6.96 6.23 4.04
CA TRP A 73 -5.58 6.28 4.55
C TRP A 73 -4.61 5.42 3.73
N GLY A 74 -5.03 4.94 2.58
CA GLY A 74 -4.25 4.03 1.73
C GLY A 74 -3.00 4.67 1.10
N GLY A 75 -2.41 3.97 0.16
CA GLY A 75 -1.18 4.39 -0.54
C GLY A 75 -1.26 5.74 -1.27
N ASN A 76 -2.45 6.23 -1.60
CA ASN A 76 -2.65 7.57 -2.19
C ASN A 76 -2.41 8.70 -1.20
N GLN A 77 -2.53 8.47 0.11
CA GLN A 77 -2.13 9.47 1.09
C GLN A 77 -0.61 9.71 1.06
N VAL A 78 0.18 8.67 0.75
CA VAL A 78 1.62 8.80 0.51
C VAL A 78 1.90 9.61 -0.77
N ASN A 79 1.08 9.41 -1.80
CA ASN A 79 1.14 10.22 -3.03
C ASN A 79 0.81 11.70 -2.76
N ALA A 80 -0.16 11.99 -1.89
CA ALA A 80 -0.47 13.35 -1.45
C ALA A 80 0.72 13.98 -0.71
N SER A 81 1.38 13.27 0.20
CA SER A 81 2.60 13.73 0.86
C SER A 81 3.74 14.00 -0.13
N TYR A 82 3.90 13.14 -1.14
CA TYR A 82 4.88 13.35 -2.22
C TYR A 82 4.57 14.58 -3.07
N TYR A 83 3.30 14.78 -3.45
CA TYR A 83 2.85 15.98 -4.15
C TYR A 83 3.15 17.25 -3.34
N ARG A 84 2.85 17.24 -2.03
CA ARG A 84 3.17 18.35 -1.12
C ARG A 84 4.68 18.61 -1.08
N LEU A 85 5.51 17.57 -0.95
CA LEU A 85 6.97 17.71 -0.96
C LEU A 85 7.48 18.43 -2.22
N ILE A 86 7.00 18.04 -3.40
CA ILE A 86 7.42 18.71 -4.64
C ILE A 86 6.89 20.14 -4.66
N THR A 87 5.62 20.33 -4.31
CA THR A 87 4.96 21.65 -4.25
C THR A 87 5.68 22.61 -3.32
N ASP A 88 6.13 22.15 -2.15
CA ASP A 88 6.92 22.93 -1.19
C ASP A 88 8.23 23.44 -1.82
N ILE A 89 8.84 22.66 -2.72
CA ILE A 89 10.12 22.98 -3.37
C ILE A 89 9.91 23.91 -4.56
N VAL A 90 8.98 23.60 -5.46
CA VAL A 90 8.84 24.32 -6.75
C VAL A 90 7.80 25.44 -6.70
N GLY A 91 6.86 25.38 -5.75
CA GLY A 91 5.71 26.27 -5.64
C GLY A 91 4.44 25.70 -6.26
N ILE A 92 3.29 26.06 -5.68
CA ILE A 92 1.96 25.62 -6.16
C ILE A 92 1.65 26.12 -7.58
N ASP A 93 2.04 27.36 -7.89
CA ASP A 93 1.93 27.97 -9.21
C ASP A 93 2.65 27.16 -10.29
N VAL A 94 3.84 26.64 -9.95
CA VAL A 94 4.62 25.76 -10.84
C VAL A 94 3.95 24.40 -11.00
N MET A 95 3.48 23.80 -9.90
CA MET A 95 2.82 22.49 -9.95
C MET A 95 1.52 22.51 -10.74
N GLU A 96 0.72 23.57 -10.60
CA GLU A 96 -0.52 23.75 -11.36
C GLU A 96 -0.24 23.97 -12.84
N ALA A 97 0.71 24.84 -13.19
CA ALA A 97 1.12 25.05 -14.58
C ALA A 97 1.67 23.75 -15.20
N PHE A 98 2.49 22.99 -14.47
CA PHE A 98 3.04 21.72 -14.92
C PHE A 98 1.94 20.69 -15.19
N ARG A 99 0.98 20.55 -14.26
CA ARG A 99 -0.14 19.62 -14.41
C ARG A 99 -1.03 19.95 -15.61
N LEU A 100 -1.22 21.24 -15.91
CA LEU A 100 -2.06 21.69 -17.02
C LEU A 100 -1.35 21.61 -18.38
N GLU A 101 -0.07 22.00 -18.43
CA GLU A 101 0.71 22.04 -19.68
C GLU A 101 1.30 20.66 -20.07
N TYR A 102 1.56 19.78 -19.09
CA TYR A 102 2.29 18.52 -19.28
C TYR A 102 1.63 17.35 -18.52
N GLU A 103 0.37 17.06 -18.82
CA GLU A 103 -0.43 16.02 -18.14
C GLU A 103 0.24 14.63 -18.14
N ASP A 104 0.85 14.21 -19.26
CA ASP A 104 1.52 12.91 -19.36
C ASP A 104 2.75 12.80 -18.45
N ASP A 105 3.58 13.84 -18.41
CA ASP A 105 4.74 13.89 -17.51
C ASP A 105 4.33 13.99 -16.04
N PHE A 106 3.20 14.66 -15.77
CA PHE A 106 2.59 14.68 -14.44
C PHE A 106 2.17 13.27 -14.02
N HIS A 107 1.53 12.50 -14.89
CA HIS A 107 1.21 11.09 -14.59
C HIS A 107 2.46 10.23 -14.41
N GLU A 108 3.50 10.42 -15.24
CA GLU A 108 4.76 9.66 -15.12
C GLU A 108 5.52 10.01 -13.82
N LEU A 109 5.42 11.26 -13.33
CA LEU A 109 5.97 11.66 -12.03
C LEU A 109 5.44 10.77 -10.89
N PHE A 110 4.13 10.50 -10.86
CA PHE A 110 3.55 9.61 -9.86
C PHE A 110 3.83 8.14 -10.16
N ARG A 111 3.78 7.71 -11.42
CA ARG A 111 4.09 6.33 -11.80
C ARG A 111 5.51 5.91 -11.41
N THR A 112 6.47 6.82 -11.54
CA THR A 112 7.85 6.57 -11.10
C THR A 112 7.97 6.56 -9.58
N PHE A 113 7.18 7.38 -8.87
CA PHE A 113 7.12 7.37 -7.41
C PHE A 113 6.48 6.10 -6.85
N GLU A 114 5.45 5.54 -7.48
CA GLU A 114 4.84 4.26 -7.10
C GLU A 114 5.89 3.14 -6.95
N LYS A 115 6.83 3.08 -7.89
CA LYS A 115 7.96 2.13 -7.83
C LYS A 115 8.89 2.40 -6.65
N LYS A 116 9.02 3.65 -6.23
CA LYS A 116 9.83 4.04 -5.06
C LYS A 116 9.16 3.67 -3.75
N LYS A 117 7.82 3.68 -3.66
CA LYS A 117 7.09 3.22 -2.46
C LYS A 117 7.38 1.76 -2.09
N MET A 118 7.85 0.97 -3.06
CA MET A 118 8.17 -0.46 -2.91
C MET A 118 9.66 -0.72 -2.59
N VAL A 119 10.46 0.33 -2.38
CA VAL A 119 11.89 0.19 -2.05
C VAL A 119 12.09 0.13 -0.54
N LYS A 120 12.90 -0.83 -0.07
CA LYS A 120 13.39 -0.86 1.31
C LYS A 120 14.37 0.28 1.55
N THR A 121 14.14 1.05 2.61
CA THR A 121 15.11 2.05 3.05
C THR A 121 16.32 1.38 3.70
N SER A 122 17.49 1.99 3.52
CA SER A 122 18.73 1.53 4.15
C SER A 122 19.07 2.46 5.30
N LYS A 123 19.35 1.89 6.48
CA LYS A 123 19.84 2.63 7.66
C LYS A 123 21.33 2.96 7.60
N LYS A 124 22.02 2.72 6.47
CA LYS A 124 23.41 3.14 6.29
C LYS A 124 23.47 4.66 6.21
N ASP A 125 24.37 5.29 6.95
CA ASP A 125 24.43 6.74 7.21
C ASP A 125 24.51 7.68 5.99
N ASN A 126 24.60 7.16 4.77
CA ASN A 126 24.67 7.97 3.54
C ASN A 126 23.76 7.49 2.40
N ALA A 127 22.88 6.49 2.63
CA ALA A 127 21.99 6.03 1.59
C ALA A 127 20.92 7.09 1.29
N ARG A 128 20.82 7.51 0.02
CA ARG A 128 19.83 8.50 -0.44
C ARG A 128 18.86 7.88 -1.44
N ILE A 129 17.57 8.15 -1.27
CA ILE A 129 16.51 7.73 -2.17
C ILE A 129 16.33 8.82 -3.24
N GLY A 130 16.60 8.47 -4.50
CA GLY A 130 16.42 9.35 -5.64
C GLY A 130 15.00 9.31 -6.20
N LEU A 131 14.29 10.45 -6.15
CA LEU A 131 12.98 10.70 -6.76
C LEU A 131 13.18 11.52 -8.03
N PHE A 132 12.65 11.06 -9.15
CA PHE A 132 12.82 11.71 -10.46
C PHE A 132 11.91 12.93 -10.59
N LEU A 133 12.46 14.04 -11.09
CA LEU A 133 11.68 15.20 -11.52
C LEU A 133 11.74 15.28 -13.06
N PRO A 134 10.58 15.26 -13.75
CA PRO A 134 10.51 15.45 -15.19
C PRO A 134 11.20 16.74 -15.64
N PHE A 135 11.83 16.70 -16.82
CA PHE A 135 12.46 17.89 -17.39
C PHE A 135 11.46 19.02 -17.63
N SER A 136 10.25 18.68 -18.09
CA SER A 136 9.12 19.61 -18.24
C SER A 136 8.78 20.32 -16.92
N LEU A 137 8.74 19.63 -15.78
CA LEU A 137 8.55 20.27 -14.47
C LEU A 137 9.65 21.30 -14.15
N LEU A 138 10.92 20.97 -14.42
CA LEU A 138 12.05 21.88 -14.19
C LEU A 138 12.06 23.07 -15.17
N GLN A 139 11.58 22.86 -16.39
CA GLN A 139 11.37 23.91 -17.38
C GLN A 139 10.21 24.84 -16.96
N THR A 140 9.09 24.28 -16.51
CA THR A 140 7.97 25.05 -15.95
C THR A 140 8.43 25.86 -14.74
N PHE A 141 9.21 25.27 -13.83
CA PHE A 141 9.81 25.99 -12.70
C PHE A 141 10.61 27.21 -13.17
N SER A 142 11.48 27.03 -14.17
CA SER A 142 12.29 28.13 -14.70
C SER A 142 11.44 29.23 -15.33
N LYS A 143 10.45 28.84 -16.15
CA LYS A 143 9.52 29.75 -16.85
C LYS A 143 8.70 30.57 -15.84
N THR A 144 8.04 29.90 -14.90
CA THR A 144 7.13 30.54 -13.94
C THR A 144 7.85 31.42 -12.93
N LYS A 145 9.08 31.08 -12.54
CA LYS A 145 9.91 31.89 -11.63
C LYS A 145 10.76 32.94 -12.34
N PHE A 146 10.54 33.17 -13.65
CA PHE A 146 11.29 34.12 -14.48
C PHE A 146 12.82 33.92 -14.44
N LEU A 147 13.24 32.66 -14.40
CA LEU A 147 14.64 32.25 -14.38
C LEU A 147 15.11 31.91 -15.79
N ARG A 148 16.39 32.18 -16.08
CA ARG A 148 16.99 31.80 -17.38
C ARG A 148 16.98 30.28 -17.61
N SER A 149 17.27 29.51 -16.56
CA SER A 149 17.25 28.05 -16.55
C SER A 149 17.33 27.55 -15.11
N TYR A 150 16.89 26.32 -14.85
CA TYR A 150 17.22 25.61 -13.63
C TYR A 150 18.71 25.19 -13.65
N THR A 151 19.32 25.13 -12.47
CA THR A 151 20.65 24.56 -12.26
C THR A 151 20.65 23.70 -11.00
N ASN A 152 21.62 22.79 -10.86
CA ASN A 152 21.75 22.01 -9.63
C ASN A 152 21.95 22.93 -8.41
N GLU A 153 22.77 23.97 -8.53
CA GLU A 153 23.05 24.93 -7.45
C GLU A 153 21.81 25.69 -7.03
N LEU A 154 21.02 26.18 -8.00
CA LEU A 154 19.77 26.89 -7.72
C LEU A 154 18.77 25.99 -7.00
N MET A 155 18.56 24.76 -7.50
CA MET A 155 17.64 23.82 -6.88
C MET A 155 18.08 23.45 -5.46
N ASN A 156 19.38 23.23 -5.24
CA ASN A 156 19.89 22.99 -3.88
C ASN A 156 19.72 24.22 -2.97
N THR A 157 19.88 25.43 -3.49
CA THR A 157 19.63 26.67 -2.74
C THR A 157 18.18 26.76 -2.30
N VAL A 158 17.23 26.49 -3.21
CA VAL A 158 15.79 26.46 -2.91
C VAL A 158 15.47 25.40 -1.86
N VAL A 159 15.93 24.16 -2.06
CA VAL A 159 15.70 23.06 -1.12
C VAL A 159 16.27 23.37 0.27
N ASN A 160 17.49 23.90 0.35
CA ASN A 160 18.14 24.26 1.62
C ASN A 160 17.52 25.48 2.31
N SER A 161 16.78 26.31 1.58
CA SER A 161 16.01 27.42 2.17
C SER A 161 14.79 26.94 2.97
N ILE A 162 14.35 25.70 2.75
CA ILE A 162 13.19 25.11 3.42
C ILE A 162 13.67 24.35 4.67
N PRO A 163 13.36 24.81 5.90
CA PRO A 163 13.95 24.26 7.12
C PRO A 163 13.74 22.74 7.31
N LYS A 164 12.58 22.21 6.91
CA LYS A 164 12.29 20.76 6.99
C LYS A 164 13.11 19.90 6.02
N TYR A 165 13.73 20.48 4.99
CA TYR A 165 14.47 19.76 3.94
C TYR A 165 15.96 20.03 3.94
N LYS A 166 16.41 21.07 4.63
CA LYS A 166 17.82 21.41 4.78
C LYS A 166 18.65 20.19 5.21
N ASP A 167 19.74 19.92 4.49
CA ASP A 167 20.68 18.79 4.65
C ASP A 167 20.08 17.37 4.43
N ARG A 168 18.76 17.24 4.46
CA ARG A 168 18.00 15.99 4.30
C ARG A 168 17.55 15.72 2.87
N VAL A 169 17.39 16.77 2.08
CA VAL A 169 17.06 16.71 0.66
C VAL A 169 18.11 17.48 -0.12
N SER A 170 18.52 16.92 -1.26
CA SER A 170 19.38 17.61 -2.23
C SER A 170 18.86 17.36 -3.64
N PHE A 171 19.26 18.19 -4.59
CA PHE A 171 18.93 18.03 -5.99
C PHE A 171 20.18 17.76 -6.82
N SER A 172 20.13 16.76 -7.69
CA SER A 172 21.21 16.48 -8.64
C SER A 172 20.76 15.52 -9.72
N GLN A 173 21.21 15.78 -10.96
CA GLN A 173 20.92 14.94 -12.13
C GLN A 173 19.40 14.71 -12.35
N GLY A 174 18.59 15.77 -12.19
CA GLY A 174 17.14 15.68 -12.37
C GLY A 174 16.41 14.90 -11.28
N LYS A 175 17.05 14.66 -10.12
CA LYS A 175 16.47 13.90 -9.01
C LYS A 175 16.56 14.66 -7.70
N LEU A 176 15.50 14.60 -6.91
CA LEU A 176 15.56 14.88 -5.48
C LEU A 176 16.15 13.65 -4.76
N ARG A 177 17.11 13.88 -3.87
CA ARG A 177 17.82 12.86 -3.10
C ARG A 177 17.51 13.04 -1.64
N LEU A 178 16.60 12.21 -1.13
CA LEU A 178 16.11 12.25 0.24
C LEU A 178 16.94 11.28 1.08
N ASP A 179 17.21 11.63 2.33
CA ASP A 179 17.59 10.62 3.32
C ASP A 179 16.44 9.65 3.64
N ALA A 180 16.76 8.54 4.30
CA ALA A 180 15.77 7.52 4.66
C ALA A 180 14.64 8.09 5.51
N HIS A 181 14.97 8.93 6.50
CA HIS A 181 14.00 9.49 7.43
C HIS A 181 12.98 10.41 6.74
N THR A 182 13.42 11.26 5.81
CA THR A 182 12.53 12.14 5.04
C THR A 182 11.66 11.36 4.07
N PHE A 183 12.22 10.31 3.44
CA PHE A 183 11.45 9.43 2.57
C PHE A 183 10.38 8.64 3.34
N GLU A 184 10.74 8.03 4.47
CA GLU A 184 9.79 7.35 5.37
C GLU A 184 8.74 8.32 5.92
N GLY A 185 9.12 9.58 6.16
CA GLY A 185 8.21 10.62 6.61
C GLY A 185 7.03 10.87 5.67
N LEU A 186 7.14 10.55 4.38
CA LEU A 186 6.02 10.62 3.42
C LEU A 186 4.88 9.65 3.77
N PHE A 187 5.18 8.59 4.50
CA PHE A 187 4.23 7.55 4.89
C PHE A 187 3.53 7.83 6.23
N ASN A 188 4.05 8.77 7.02
CA ASN A 188 3.61 8.99 8.40
C ASN A 188 2.10 9.21 8.52
N GLU A 189 1.51 10.04 7.67
CA GLU A 189 0.07 10.35 7.74
C GLU A 189 -0.79 9.10 7.51
N SER A 190 -0.44 8.30 6.49
CA SER A 190 -1.09 7.03 6.17
C SER A 190 -0.90 6.00 7.29
N CYS A 191 0.36 5.70 7.63
CA CYS A 191 0.69 4.68 8.63
C CYS A 191 0.09 5.01 10.00
N ASN A 192 0.22 6.26 10.47
CA ASN A 192 -0.28 6.65 11.79
C ASN A 192 -1.80 6.56 11.86
N SER A 193 -2.51 6.93 10.79
CA SER A 193 -3.97 6.85 10.75
C SER A 193 -4.45 5.40 10.84
N ILE A 194 -3.83 4.50 10.06
CA ILE A 194 -4.12 3.06 10.11
C ILE A 194 -3.78 2.50 11.50
N ILE A 195 -2.55 2.72 11.99
CA ILE A 195 -2.10 2.23 13.31
C ILE A 195 -3.03 2.71 14.43
N TYR A 196 -3.40 4.00 14.42
CA TYR A 196 -4.33 4.56 15.39
C TYR A 196 -5.67 3.82 15.33
N HIS A 197 -6.24 3.65 14.14
CA HIS A 197 -7.51 2.94 13.97
C HIS A 197 -7.44 1.51 14.50
N LEU A 198 -6.41 0.73 14.16
CA LEU A 198 -6.25 -0.63 14.65
C LEU A 198 -6.08 -0.67 16.18
N LYS A 199 -5.34 0.27 16.77
CA LYS A 199 -5.21 0.39 18.24
C LYS A 199 -6.54 0.68 18.92
N GLU A 200 -7.38 1.55 18.35
CA GLU A 200 -8.73 1.80 18.88
C GLU A 200 -9.60 0.55 18.83
N LEU A 201 -9.55 -0.22 17.73
CA LEU A 201 -10.29 -1.48 17.62
C LEU A 201 -9.87 -2.49 18.69
N LEU A 202 -8.57 -2.61 18.97
CA LEU A 202 -8.04 -3.54 19.98
C LEU A 202 -8.38 -3.14 21.43
N LYS A 203 -8.97 -1.96 21.67
CA LYS A 203 -9.51 -1.58 22.98
C LYS A 203 -10.87 -2.22 23.27
N PHE A 204 -11.60 -2.67 22.23
CA PHE A 204 -12.91 -3.30 22.44
C PHE A 204 -12.75 -4.65 23.17
N PRO A 205 -13.55 -4.94 24.21
CA PRO A 205 -13.40 -6.15 25.03
C PRO A 205 -13.38 -7.46 24.23
N ASN A 206 -14.18 -7.55 23.16
CA ASN A 206 -14.29 -8.72 22.30
C ASN A 206 -13.17 -8.85 21.26
N LEU A 207 -12.33 -7.83 21.08
CA LEU A 207 -11.23 -7.80 20.09
C LEU A 207 -9.84 -7.70 20.74
N ARG A 208 -9.77 -7.54 22.07
CA ARG A 208 -8.51 -7.30 22.81
C ARG A 208 -7.53 -8.47 22.73
N ASP A 209 -8.06 -9.66 22.61
CA ASP A 209 -7.39 -10.96 22.52
C ASP A 209 -7.02 -11.38 21.08
N VAL A 210 -7.25 -10.53 20.06
CA VAL A 210 -6.71 -10.75 18.71
C VAL A 210 -5.21 -10.97 18.79
N SER A 211 -4.71 -12.11 18.33
CA SER A 211 -3.29 -12.49 18.40
C SER A 211 -2.51 -12.03 17.17
N SER A 212 -3.18 -12.01 16.01
CA SER A 212 -2.55 -11.81 14.71
C SER A 212 -3.27 -10.75 13.87
N ILE A 213 -2.50 -9.96 13.14
CA ILE A 213 -2.96 -8.93 12.20
C ILE A 213 -2.47 -9.33 10.81
N ILE A 214 -3.38 -9.73 9.95
CA ILE A 214 -3.11 -10.07 8.55
C ILE A 214 -3.30 -8.82 7.70
N VAL A 215 -2.29 -8.42 6.94
CA VAL A 215 -2.32 -7.18 6.14
C VAL A 215 -2.16 -7.52 4.67
N VAL A 216 -3.13 -7.12 3.85
CA VAL A 216 -3.18 -7.41 2.42
C VAL A 216 -3.55 -6.16 1.61
N GLY A 217 -3.53 -6.26 0.29
CA GLY A 217 -3.85 -5.16 -0.63
C GLY A 217 -2.61 -4.48 -1.20
N GLN A 218 -2.79 -3.55 -2.13
CA GLN A 218 -1.68 -2.95 -2.86
C GLN A 218 -0.69 -2.21 -1.96
N PHE A 219 -1.18 -1.52 -0.93
CA PHE A 219 -0.31 -0.77 -0.02
C PHE A 219 0.43 -1.67 0.96
N ALA A 220 -0.10 -2.86 1.26
CA ALA A 220 0.54 -3.85 2.12
C ALA A 220 1.88 -4.36 1.58
N ASP A 221 2.15 -4.25 0.27
CA ASP A 221 3.45 -4.59 -0.33
C ASP A 221 4.55 -3.56 -0.01
N SER A 222 4.23 -2.40 0.57
CA SER A 222 5.23 -1.37 0.89
C SER A 222 6.07 -1.77 2.12
N PRO A 223 7.41 -1.87 1.99
CA PRO A 223 8.26 -2.26 3.12
C PRO A 223 8.25 -1.25 4.28
N VAL A 224 8.08 0.05 3.98
CA VAL A 224 8.00 1.09 5.02
C VAL A 224 6.73 0.90 5.85
N PHE A 225 5.61 0.57 5.20
CA PHE A 225 4.34 0.31 5.88
C PHE A 225 4.39 -0.96 6.73
N GLN A 226 4.98 -2.05 6.21
CA GLN A 226 5.16 -3.31 6.96
C GLN A 226 5.96 -3.07 8.25
N VAL A 227 7.12 -2.42 8.15
CA VAL A 227 7.96 -2.09 9.31
C VAL A 227 7.23 -1.17 10.30
N ALA A 228 6.42 -0.22 9.82
CA ALA A 228 5.64 0.65 10.70
C ALA A 228 4.61 -0.14 11.52
N LEU A 229 3.93 -1.12 10.91
CA LEU A 229 2.98 -1.99 11.61
C LEU A 229 3.67 -2.93 12.60
N GLU A 230 4.76 -3.59 12.18
CA GLU A 230 5.54 -4.48 13.06
C GLU A 230 6.02 -3.73 14.32
N ASN A 231 6.55 -2.51 14.15
CA ASN A 231 6.98 -1.67 15.28
C ASN A 231 5.82 -1.21 16.16
N ALA A 232 4.63 -1.00 15.58
CA ALA A 232 3.46 -0.52 16.32
C ALA A 232 2.75 -1.61 17.12
N PHE A 233 2.93 -2.88 16.75
CA PHE A 233 2.27 -4.04 17.36
C PHE A 233 3.28 -5.14 17.75
N PRO A 234 4.27 -4.85 18.61
CA PRO A 234 5.36 -5.80 18.92
C PRO A 234 4.90 -7.07 19.66
N THR A 235 3.69 -7.06 20.24
CA THR A 235 3.10 -8.21 20.93
C THR A 235 2.09 -8.97 20.07
N LYS A 236 1.93 -8.60 18.81
CA LYS A 236 0.99 -9.23 17.87
C LYS A 236 1.79 -9.82 16.71
N ASN A 237 1.28 -10.90 16.11
CA ASN A 237 1.87 -11.44 14.90
C ASN A 237 1.37 -10.66 13.68
N VAL A 238 2.20 -9.81 13.09
CA VAL A 238 1.86 -9.09 11.85
C VAL A 238 2.21 -9.97 10.65
N ILE A 239 1.20 -10.43 9.93
CA ILE A 239 1.33 -11.38 8.82
C ILE A 239 1.07 -10.65 7.51
N VAL A 240 2.07 -10.61 6.65
CA VAL A 240 1.95 -10.05 5.29
C VAL A 240 2.29 -11.16 4.29
N PRO A 241 1.31 -11.70 3.56
CA PRO A 241 1.58 -12.77 2.60
C PRO A 241 2.46 -12.26 1.45
N GLN A 242 3.23 -13.16 0.83
CA GLN A 242 3.94 -12.82 -0.40
C GLN A 242 2.94 -12.41 -1.48
N GLU A 243 3.26 -11.32 -2.18
CA GLU A 243 2.39 -10.69 -3.18
C GLU A 243 1.05 -10.26 -2.56
N ALA A 244 1.11 -9.42 -1.51
CA ALA A 244 -0.04 -9.02 -0.71
C ALA A 244 -1.15 -8.36 -1.55
N LYS A 245 -0.77 -7.64 -2.62
CA LYS A 245 -1.72 -7.08 -3.60
C LYS A 245 -2.55 -8.11 -4.37
N LEU A 246 -2.09 -9.36 -4.45
CA LEU A 246 -2.80 -10.46 -5.14
C LEU A 246 -3.44 -11.44 -4.16
N ALA A 247 -3.31 -11.22 -2.85
CA ALA A 247 -3.74 -12.18 -1.84
C ALA A 247 -5.23 -12.50 -1.91
N ILE A 248 -6.07 -11.48 -2.08
CA ILE A 248 -7.52 -11.63 -2.22
C ILE A 248 -7.87 -12.50 -3.44
N LEU A 249 -7.26 -12.19 -4.59
CA LEU A 249 -7.52 -12.90 -5.85
C LEU A 249 -7.05 -14.36 -5.77
N LYS A 250 -5.84 -14.60 -5.26
CA LYS A 250 -5.29 -15.95 -5.09
C LYS A 250 -6.10 -16.76 -4.08
N GLY A 251 -6.54 -16.12 -2.99
CA GLY A 251 -7.42 -16.73 -2.00
C GLY A 251 -8.77 -17.16 -2.54
N ALA A 252 -9.39 -16.33 -3.37
CA ALA A 252 -10.67 -16.67 -4.01
C ALA A 252 -10.56 -17.90 -4.93
N VAL A 253 -9.45 -18.00 -5.67
CA VAL A 253 -9.14 -19.17 -6.51
C VAL A 253 -8.86 -20.40 -5.67
N GLN A 254 -8.09 -20.26 -4.59
CA GLN A 254 -7.80 -21.37 -3.69
C GLN A 254 -9.09 -21.90 -3.05
N SER A 255 -9.97 -21.01 -2.61
CA SER A 255 -11.27 -21.37 -2.02
C SER A 255 -12.17 -22.13 -3.00
N SER A 256 -12.11 -21.83 -4.31
CA SER A 256 -12.89 -22.57 -5.30
C SER A 256 -12.31 -23.93 -5.66
N SER A 257 -10.99 -24.12 -5.56
CA SER A 257 -10.34 -25.40 -5.87
C SER A 257 -10.75 -26.56 -4.94
N TYR A 258 -11.21 -26.25 -3.72
CA TYR A 258 -11.77 -27.24 -2.78
C TYR A 258 -13.18 -27.73 -3.18
N PHE A 259 -13.83 -27.05 -4.14
CA PHE A 259 -15.16 -27.39 -4.64
C PHE A 259 -15.11 -27.54 -6.16
N THR A 260 -15.00 -28.77 -6.64
CA THR A 260 -14.88 -29.14 -8.06
C THR A 260 -15.80 -28.32 -8.99
N ASN A 261 -15.21 -27.71 -10.03
CA ASN A 261 -15.85 -27.06 -11.18
C ASN A 261 -16.70 -25.79 -10.93
N ARG A 262 -16.21 -24.76 -10.22
CA ARG A 262 -16.93 -23.46 -10.12
C ARG A 262 -16.05 -22.21 -10.23
N VAL A 263 -16.60 -21.19 -10.90
CA VAL A 263 -16.11 -19.80 -10.94
C VAL A 263 -16.23 -19.15 -9.56
N ALA A 264 -15.15 -18.51 -9.10
CA ALA A 264 -15.14 -17.66 -7.90
C ALA A 264 -15.39 -16.20 -8.30
N MET A 265 -16.17 -15.47 -7.50
CA MET A 265 -16.37 -14.03 -7.68
C MET A 265 -15.90 -13.24 -6.47
N VAL A 266 -15.16 -12.17 -6.73
CA VAL A 266 -14.77 -11.13 -5.75
C VAL A 266 -15.17 -9.78 -6.32
N LYS A 267 -15.96 -8.99 -5.58
CA LYS A 267 -16.47 -7.66 -6.01
C LYS A 267 -16.98 -7.62 -7.47
N GLY A 268 -17.71 -8.66 -7.91
CA GLY A 268 -18.26 -8.72 -9.27
C GLY A 268 -17.24 -9.04 -10.39
N CYS A 269 -15.96 -9.24 -10.07
CA CYS A 269 -14.99 -9.83 -10.99
C CYS A 269 -15.10 -11.35 -10.96
N ALA A 270 -15.38 -11.96 -12.12
CA ALA A 270 -15.36 -13.41 -12.30
C ALA A 270 -13.91 -13.89 -12.50
N VAL A 271 -13.51 -14.88 -11.70
CA VAL A 271 -12.20 -15.53 -11.80
C VAL A 271 -12.42 -16.97 -12.23
N SER A 272 -11.97 -17.31 -13.43
CA SER A 272 -12.10 -18.66 -14.02
C SER A 272 -10.74 -19.35 -14.08
N LEU A 273 -10.71 -20.62 -13.70
CA LEU A 273 -9.60 -21.53 -13.94
C LEU A 273 -9.79 -22.18 -15.31
N ASN A 274 -8.81 -22.07 -16.22
CA ASN A 274 -8.74 -22.95 -17.38
C ASN A 274 -7.82 -24.13 -17.03
N GLU A 275 -8.26 -25.35 -17.30
CA GLU A 275 -7.58 -26.62 -16.96
C GLU A 275 -6.18 -26.82 -17.59
N VAL A 276 -5.71 -25.88 -18.41
CA VAL A 276 -4.41 -25.97 -19.07
C VAL A 276 -3.41 -25.05 -18.34
N SER A 277 -2.62 -25.66 -17.45
CA SER A 277 -1.53 -25.11 -16.62
C SER A 277 -1.92 -24.43 -15.30
N ARG A 278 -1.50 -25.06 -14.20
CA ARG A 278 -1.63 -24.65 -12.77
C ARG A 278 -0.89 -23.34 -12.42
N SER A 279 -0.75 -22.39 -13.34
CA SER A 279 0.12 -21.22 -13.16
C SER A 279 -0.40 -19.92 -13.79
N ARG A 280 -1.63 -19.88 -14.33
CA ARG A 280 -2.17 -18.64 -14.94
C ARG A 280 -3.57 -18.31 -14.43
N VAL A 281 -3.67 -17.28 -13.60
CA VAL A 281 -4.95 -16.61 -13.26
C VAL A 281 -5.24 -15.59 -14.36
N LYS A 282 -6.41 -15.69 -15.01
CA LYS A 282 -6.86 -14.71 -16.00
C LYS A 282 -7.98 -13.87 -15.38
N VAL A 283 -7.67 -12.60 -15.09
CA VAL A 283 -8.66 -11.60 -14.66
C VAL A 283 -9.47 -11.17 -15.89
N ILE A 284 -10.78 -11.30 -15.84
CA ILE A 284 -11.70 -10.76 -16.84
C ILE A 284 -12.27 -9.47 -16.23
N SER A 285 -11.77 -8.31 -16.64
CA SER A 285 -12.18 -7.01 -16.11
C SER A 285 -12.76 -6.15 -17.23
N ASP A 286 -13.94 -5.59 -17.01
CA ASP A 286 -14.42 -4.39 -17.68
C ASP A 286 -14.38 -3.21 -16.69
N HIS A 287 -13.79 -2.10 -17.16
CA HIS A 287 -13.73 -0.77 -16.55
C HIS A 287 -12.79 -0.57 -15.36
N VAL A 288 -11.67 0.16 -15.57
CA VAL A 288 -11.32 1.42 -14.88
C VAL A 288 -10.21 2.12 -15.69
N ASN A 289 -10.49 3.29 -16.25
CA ASN A 289 -9.46 4.27 -16.63
C ASN A 289 -10.08 5.67 -16.70
N LYS A 290 -10.31 6.31 -15.54
CA LYS A 290 -10.70 7.74 -15.45
C LYS A 290 -10.65 8.38 -14.05
N SER A 291 -10.09 7.74 -13.02
CA SER A 291 -10.20 8.20 -11.61
C SER A 291 -9.00 8.95 -11.03
N LEU A 292 -7.86 9.05 -11.72
CA LEU A 292 -6.65 9.66 -11.15
C LEU A 292 -6.73 11.19 -11.04
N SER A 293 -7.47 11.88 -11.92
CA SER A 293 -7.54 13.35 -11.93
C SER A 293 -8.48 13.95 -10.88
N ARG A 294 -9.37 13.17 -10.25
CA ARG A 294 -10.29 13.66 -9.20
C ARG A 294 -9.73 13.50 -7.78
N ALA A 295 -8.85 12.53 -7.52
CA ALA A 295 -8.38 12.24 -6.17
C ALA A 295 -7.48 13.35 -5.58
N TYR A 296 -6.75 14.09 -6.41
CA TYR A 296 -5.82 15.14 -5.96
C TYR A 296 -6.48 16.53 -5.75
N ILE A 297 -7.75 16.69 -6.10
CA ILE A 297 -8.45 18.00 -6.01
C ILE A 297 -9.22 18.15 -4.68
N LEU A 298 -9.50 17.04 -3.97
CA LEU A 298 -10.41 17.03 -2.82
C LEU A 298 -9.73 17.07 -1.44
N SER A 299 -8.42 17.30 -1.35
CA SER A 299 -7.70 17.42 -0.07
C SER A 299 -7.01 18.79 0.16
N SER A 300 -7.51 19.83 -0.50
CA SER A 300 -7.15 21.24 -0.26
C SER A 300 -8.12 21.90 0.72
#